data_AF-A0A9D8FAN8-F1
#
_entry.id   AF-A0A9D8FAN8-F1
#
_cell.length_a   1.000
_cell.length_b   1.000
_cell.length_c   1.000
_cell.angle_alpha   90.00
_cell.angle_beta   90.00
_cell.angle_gamma   90.00
#
_symmetry.space_group_name_H-M   'P 1'
#
loop_
_entity.id
_entity.type
_entity.pdbx_description
1 polymer ?
#
loop_
_entity_poly.entity_id
_entity_poly.type
_entity_poly.pdbx_seq_one_letter_code
_entity_poly.pdbx_strand_id
1 'polypeptide(L)'
;MQYPGADPSNSTQSRRRFLHQAFAAGAALALNAQAAQPAPKESWIQLFNGRDLDGWTPKIRGHAAGVNFGNTFRVVDGYLTVGYDAYDTYRERFGHLFYKQGFSHYRIRAEYRFIGTQVPGGPGWAVRNSGLMLHGQTPESMTLDQDFPASIEAQLLG
;
A
#
# COMPACT_ATOMS: atom_id res chain seq x y z
N MET A 1 53.91 -92.75 -12.04
CA MET A 1 53.32 -92.08 -13.22
C MET A 1 54.12 -90.79 -13.43
N GLN A 2 54.77 -90.68 -14.59
CA GLN A 2 55.48 -89.54 -15.21
C GLN A 2 56.36 -88.57 -14.37
N TYR A 3 57.69 -88.72 -14.54
CA TYR A 3 58.78 -87.78 -14.92
C TYR A 3 58.58 -86.23 -15.01
N PRO A 4 59.70 -85.46 -15.05
CA PRO A 4 59.89 -84.15 -14.42
C PRO A 4 60.25 -83.05 -15.46
N GLY A 5 60.68 -81.86 -14.99
CA GLY A 5 61.72 -81.09 -15.69
C GLY A 5 61.45 -79.60 -15.98
N ALA A 6 62.37 -78.77 -15.44
CA ALA A 6 62.96 -77.51 -15.97
C ALA A 6 62.03 -76.28 -16.15
N ASP A 7 62.46 -75.00 -16.04
CA ASP A 7 63.78 -74.34 -16.15
C ASP A 7 63.69 -72.91 -15.52
N PRO A 8 64.81 -72.20 -15.18
CA PRO A 8 64.84 -70.89 -14.53
C PRO A 8 65.11 -69.72 -15.52
N SER A 9 65.36 -68.53 -14.96
CA SER A 9 65.81 -67.26 -15.59
C SER A 9 64.67 -66.32 -16.07
N ASN A 10 64.45 -65.18 -15.41
CA ASN A 10 65.13 -63.87 -15.51
C ASN A 10 64.61 -63.03 -16.70
N SER A 11 63.89 -61.94 -16.41
CA SER A 11 64.07 -60.65 -17.13
C SER A 11 63.20 -59.53 -16.57
N THR A 12 63.91 -58.56 -15.99
CA THR A 12 63.80 -57.12 -16.30
C THR A 12 62.63 -56.30 -15.70
N GLN A 13 63.09 -55.32 -14.92
CA GLN A 13 62.40 -54.20 -14.30
C GLN A 13 61.34 -53.51 -15.18
N SER A 14 60.25 -53.07 -14.53
CA SER A 14 59.65 -51.78 -14.84
C SER A 14 59.13 -51.12 -13.56
N ARG A 15 59.89 -50.14 -13.07
CA ARG A 15 59.42 -49.17 -12.08
C ARG A 15 58.34 -48.32 -12.75
N ARG A 16 57.08 -48.40 -12.30
CA ARG A 16 56.11 -47.32 -12.51
C ARG A 16 55.28 -47.08 -11.25
N ARG A 17 55.59 -45.92 -10.66
CA ARG A 17 54.91 -45.11 -9.65
C ARG A 17 53.45 -45.49 -9.39
N PHE A 18 53.11 -45.72 -8.12
CA PHE A 18 51.76 -45.55 -7.62
C PHE A 18 51.33 -44.08 -7.85
N LEU A 19 50.38 -43.85 -8.76
CA LEU A 19 49.53 -42.67 -8.70
C LEU A 19 48.19 -43.10 -8.11
N HIS A 20 47.89 -42.60 -6.92
CA HIS A 20 46.53 -42.57 -6.41
C HIS A 20 45.71 -41.66 -7.33
N GLN A 21 44.82 -42.25 -8.13
CA GLN A 21 43.75 -41.48 -8.73
C GLN A 21 42.68 -41.27 -7.66
N ALA A 22 42.70 -40.09 -7.05
CA ALA A 22 41.56 -39.60 -6.29
C ALA A 22 40.42 -39.33 -7.27
N PHE A 23 39.34 -40.12 -7.19
CA PHE A 23 38.08 -39.79 -7.84
C PHE A 23 37.45 -38.62 -7.08
N ALA A 24 37.65 -37.39 -7.56
CA ALA A 24 36.84 -36.25 -7.15
C ALA A 24 35.49 -36.35 -7.89
N ALA A 25 34.47 -36.89 -7.22
CA ALA A 25 33.09 -36.79 -7.67
C ALA A 25 32.63 -35.34 -7.48
N GLY A 26 32.79 -34.52 -8.52
CA GLY A 26 32.22 -33.18 -8.57
C GLY A 26 30.71 -33.27 -8.73
N ALA A 27 29.96 -33.17 -7.64
CA ALA A 27 28.52 -32.94 -7.69
C ALA A 27 28.27 -31.52 -8.20
N ALA A 28 27.92 -31.38 -9.48
CA ALA A 28 27.45 -30.11 -10.03
C ALA A 28 26.09 -29.79 -9.40
N LEU A 29 26.07 -28.87 -8.43
CA LEU A 29 24.86 -28.23 -7.93
C LEU A 29 24.27 -27.38 -9.07
N ALA A 30 23.28 -27.92 -9.76
CA ALA A 30 22.46 -27.14 -10.68
C ALA A 30 21.63 -26.14 -9.85
N LEU A 31 22.04 -24.88 -9.85
CA LEU A 31 21.25 -23.76 -9.37
C LEU A 31 20.03 -23.62 -10.28
N ASN A 32 18.88 -24.13 -9.84
CA ASN A 32 17.60 -23.77 -10.44
C ASN A 32 17.34 -22.28 -10.14
N ALA A 33 17.72 -21.42 -11.08
CA ALA A 33 17.28 -20.04 -11.11
C ALA A 33 15.77 -20.05 -11.40
N GLN A 34 14.95 -20.06 -10.34
CA GLN A 34 13.53 -19.81 -10.47
C GLN A 34 13.37 -18.40 -11.04
N ALA A 35 12.97 -18.29 -12.31
CA ALA A 35 12.67 -17.00 -12.92
C ALA A 35 11.61 -16.30 -12.07
N ALA A 36 11.94 -15.12 -11.55
CA ALA A 36 10.99 -14.30 -10.82
C ALA A 36 9.78 -14.04 -11.71
N GLN A 37 8.59 -14.45 -11.27
CA GLN A 37 7.38 -14.11 -11.99
C GLN A 37 7.28 -12.58 -12.05
N PRO A 38 6.99 -12.00 -13.23
CA PRO A 38 6.81 -10.56 -13.35
C PRO A 38 5.70 -10.13 -12.37
N ALA A 39 5.99 -9.10 -11.58
CA ALA A 39 5.04 -8.57 -10.62
C ALA A 39 3.73 -8.21 -11.35
N PRO A 40 2.55 -8.48 -10.76
CA PRO A 40 1.28 -8.10 -11.35
C PRO A 40 1.28 -6.62 -11.73
N LYS A 41 0.81 -6.29 -12.94
CA LYS A 41 0.73 -4.91 -13.41
C LYS A 41 -0.27 -4.13 -12.54
N GLU A 42 0.25 -3.25 -11.68
CA GLU A 42 -0.58 -2.39 -10.84
C GLU A 42 -1.46 -1.49 -11.71
N SER A 43 -2.76 -1.45 -11.42
CA SER A 43 -3.73 -0.59 -12.11
C SER A 43 -4.33 0.39 -11.11
N TRP A 44 -4.00 1.67 -11.25
CA TRP A 44 -4.53 2.75 -10.42
C TRP A 44 -5.82 3.30 -11.04
N ILE A 45 -6.83 3.54 -10.21
CA ILE A 45 -8.04 4.28 -10.60
C ILE A 45 -7.99 5.70 -10.04
N GLN A 46 -8.36 6.67 -10.85
CA GLN A 46 -8.45 8.07 -10.43
C GLN A 46 -9.82 8.29 -9.77
N LEU A 47 -9.84 8.57 -8.46
CA LEU A 47 -11.10 8.79 -7.72
C LEU A 47 -11.64 10.22 -7.90
N PHE A 48 -10.75 11.22 -7.87
CA PHE A 48 -11.12 12.62 -8.02
C PHE A 48 -10.78 13.11 -9.42
N ASN A 49 -11.76 13.72 -10.11
CA ASN A 49 -11.65 14.08 -11.52
C ASN A 49 -10.97 15.45 -11.76
N GLY A 50 -10.65 16.21 -10.70
CA GLY A 50 -10.01 17.52 -10.81
C GLY A 50 -10.94 18.66 -11.24
N ARG A 51 -12.26 18.45 -11.31
CA ARG A 51 -13.20 19.44 -11.87
C ARG A 51 -14.39 19.71 -10.96
N ASP A 52 -14.95 18.66 -10.38
CA ASP A 52 -16.17 18.74 -9.59
C ASP A 52 -16.21 17.62 -8.52
N LEU A 53 -17.31 17.56 -7.78
CA LEU A 53 -17.54 16.57 -6.73
C LEU A 53 -18.43 15.42 -7.20
N ASP A 54 -18.48 15.12 -8.51
CA ASP A 54 -19.30 14.02 -9.01
C ASP A 54 -18.88 12.69 -8.38
N GLY A 55 -19.86 11.99 -7.79
CA GLY A 55 -19.63 10.77 -7.04
C GLY A 55 -19.08 10.97 -5.63
N TRP A 56 -19.14 12.19 -5.10
CA TRP A 56 -18.82 12.48 -3.71
C TRP A 56 -20.06 12.98 -2.95
N THR A 57 -20.26 12.46 -1.74
CA THR A 57 -21.39 12.82 -0.87
C THR A 57 -20.88 13.51 0.38
N PRO A 58 -21.21 14.80 0.60
CA PRO A 58 -20.91 15.49 1.85
C PRO A 58 -21.75 14.94 3.01
N LYS A 59 -21.15 14.86 4.19
CA LYS A 59 -21.87 14.73 5.47
C LYS A 59 -21.22 15.65 6.48
N ILE A 60 -21.98 16.65 6.93
CA ILE A 60 -21.54 17.60 7.94
C ILE A 60 -22.43 17.42 9.16
N ARG A 61 -21.83 17.42 10.36
CA ARG A 61 -22.59 17.32 11.61
C ARG A 61 -23.68 18.38 11.70
N GLY A 62 -24.89 17.97 12.06
CA GLY A 62 -26.11 18.80 12.10
C GLY A 62 -26.76 19.06 10.74
N HIS A 63 -26.26 18.44 9.67
CA HIS A 63 -26.87 18.47 8.34
C HIS A 63 -27.12 17.04 7.82
N ALA A 64 -28.16 16.90 7.00
CA ALA A 64 -28.46 15.65 6.32
C ALA A 64 -27.32 15.27 5.33
N ALA A 65 -27.19 13.98 5.04
CA ALA A 65 -26.28 13.51 3.99
C ALA A 65 -26.58 14.21 2.65
N GLY A 66 -25.54 14.57 1.91
CA GLY A 66 -25.64 15.31 0.65
C GLY A 66 -25.66 16.84 0.80
N VAL A 67 -25.90 17.38 1.99
CA VAL A 67 -25.94 18.85 2.21
C VAL A 67 -24.53 19.41 2.44
N ASN A 68 -24.02 20.15 1.46
CA ASN A 68 -22.75 20.86 1.54
C ASN A 68 -22.90 22.27 2.16
N PHE A 69 -23.18 22.33 3.46
CA PHE A 69 -23.30 23.60 4.17
C PHE A 69 -22.02 24.45 4.04
N GLY A 70 -22.20 25.75 3.80
CA GLY A 70 -21.10 26.72 3.67
C GLY A 70 -20.16 26.47 2.49
N ASN A 71 -20.54 25.62 1.52
CA ASN A 71 -19.65 25.17 0.45
C ASN A 71 -18.32 24.61 1.00
N THR A 72 -18.40 23.84 2.09
CA THR A 72 -17.24 23.33 2.83
C THR A 72 -16.31 22.52 1.94
N PHE A 73 -16.90 21.63 1.14
CA PHE A 73 -16.20 20.85 0.14
C PHE A 73 -16.37 21.50 -1.23
N ARG A 74 -15.26 21.70 -1.95
CA ARG A 74 -15.29 22.38 -3.25
C ARG A 74 -14.05 22.05 -4.05
N VAL A 75 -14.09 22.38 -5.34
CA VAL A 75 -12.91 22.30 -6.22
C VAL A 75 -12.37 23.71 -6.44
N VAL A 76 -11.08 23.91 -6.14
CA VAL A 76 -10.37 25.17 -6.36
C VAL A 76 -9.08 24.85 -7.10
N ASP A 77 -8.87 25.46 -8.27
CA ASP A 77 -7.68 25.24 -9.11
C ASP A 77 -7.37 23.77 -9.40
N GLY A 78 -8.42 22.95 -9.53
CA GLY A 78 -8.30 21.52 -9.79
C GLY A 78 -8.01 20.66 -8.56
N TYR A 79 -8.04 21.22 -7.35
CA TYR A 79 -7.85 20.52 -6.09
C TYR A 79 -9.16 20.36 -5.32
N LEU A 80 -9.42 19.16 -4.80
CA LEU A 80 -10.44 18.93 -3.78
C LEU A 80 -10.02 19.67 -2.51
N THR A 81 -10.80 20.68 -2.15
CA THR A 81 -10.49 21.64 -1.09
C THR A 81 -11.56 21.56 -0.01
N VAL A 82 -11.11 21.49 1.24
CA VAL A 82 -11.96 21.55 2.43
C VAL A 82 -11.68 22.88 3.14
N GLY A 83 -12.70 23.70 3.35
CA GLY A 83 -12.51 25.00 4.00
C GLY A 83 -13.79 25.55 4.63
N TYR A 84 -13.66 26.13 5.81
CA TYR A 84 -14.76 26.62 6.65
C TYR A 84 -14.93 28.15 6.55
N ASP A 85 -14.55 28.75 5.42
CA ASP A 85 -14.51 30.22 5.25
C ASP A 85 -15.88 30.89 5.36
N ALA A 86 -16.97 30.14 5.10
CA ALA A 86 -18.34 30.61 5.24
C ALA A 86 -18.90 30.47 6.67
N TYR A 87 -18.07 30.11 7.65
CA TYR A 87 -18.47 29.86 9.03
C TYR A 87 -18.03 31.01 9.93
N ASP A 88 -18.97 31.53 10.71
CA ASP A 88 -18.68 32.49 11.79
C ASP A 88 -17.93 31.83 12.95
N THR A 89 -18.31 30.59 13.29
CA THR A 89 -17.61 29.72 14.24
C THR A 89 -17.81 28.25 13.88
N TYR A 90 -16.91 27.38 14.35
CA TYR A 90 -16.87 25.98 13.97
C TYR A 90 -18.14 25.21 14.34
N ARG A 91 -18.72 25.45 15.54
CA ARG A 91 -19.88 24.73 16.09
C ARG A 91 -19.82 23.20 15.93
N GLU A 92 -18.63 22.63 16.10
CA GLU A 92 -18.39 21.18 15.94
C GLU A 92 -18.89 20.65 14.58
N ARG A 93 -18.81 21.45 13.52
CA ARG A 93 -19.29 21.08 12.19
C ARG A 93 -18.29 20.17 11.50
N PHE A 94 -18.01 19.01 12.12
CA PHE A 94 -17.16 17.97 11.54
C PHE A 94 -17.73 17.57 10.18
N GLY A 95 -16.92 17.79 9.14
CA GLY A 95 -17.27 17.53 7.76
C GLY A 95 -16.52 16.32 7.24
N HIS A 96 -17.25 15.42 6.58
CA HIS A 96 -16.73 14.25 5.89
C HIS A 96 -17.22 14.22 4.45
N LEU A 97 -16.40 13.72 3.53
CA LEU A 97 -16.73 13.61 2.12
C LEU A 97 -16.51 12.17 1.66
N PHE A 98 -17.59 11.52 1.23
CA PHE A 98 -17.62 10.09 0.94
C PHE A 98 -17.57 9.83 -0.56
N TYR A 99 -16.72 8.93 -1.02
CA TYR A 99 -16.74 8.46 -2.40
C TYR A 99 -17.84 7.41 -2.60
N LYS A 100 -18.56 7.49 -3.73
CA LYS A 100 -19.74 6.67 -4.06
C LYS A 100 -19.56 5.15 -3.99
N GLN A 101 -18.33 4.66 -4.17
CA GLN A 101 -18.04 3.23 -4.28
C GLN A 101 -17.25 2.73 -3.07
N GLY A 102 -17.75 1.66 -2.44
CA GLY A 102 -17.02 0.91 -1.43
C GLY A 102 -15.95 0.00 -2.04
N PHE A 103 -14.83 -0.15 -1.33
CA PHE A 103 -13.73 -1.05 -1.69
C PHE A 103 -13.37 -1.94 -0.50
N SER A 104 -12.93 -3.17 -0.77
CA SER A 104 -12.53 -4.13 0.27
C SER A 104 -11.01 -4.30 0.40
N HIS A 105 -10.29 -4.33 -0.72
CA HIS A 105 -8.83 -4.51 -0.76
C HIS A 105 -8.24 -3.51 -1.73
N TYR A 106 -7.53 -2.51 -1.22
CA TYR A 106 -7.04 -1.41 -2.04
C TYR A 106 -5.76 -0.82 -1.45
N ARG A 107 -5.06 -0.07 -2.29
CA ARG A 107 -4.04 0.89 -1.89
C ARG A 107 -4.56 2.26 -2.26
N ILE A 108 -4.52 3.19 -1.31
CA ILE A 108 -4.90 4.58 -1.55
C ILE A 108 -3.63 5.43 -1.64
N ARG A 109 -3.63 6.40 -2.56
CA ARG A 109 -2.58 7.40 -2.70
C ARG A 109 -3.25 8.76 -2.76
N ALA A 110 -2.78 9.68 -1.92
CA ALA A 110 -3.23 11.07 -1.90
C ALA A 110 -2.02 11.98 -1.72
N GLU A 111 -2.03 13.11 -2.39
CA GLU A 111 -1.14 14.24 -2.13
C GLU A 111 -1.98 15.33 -1.48
N TYR A 112 -1.45 15.95 -0.42
CA TYR A 112 -2.18 16.93 0.37
C TYR A 112 -1.26 18.08 0.79
N ARG A 113 -1.88 19.22 1.09
CA ARG A 113 -1.25 20.37 1.74
C ARG A 113 -2.28 21.09 2.61
N PHE A 114 -1.84 21.74 3.67
CA PHE A 114 -2.69 22.61 4.46
C PHE A 114 -2.68 24.03 3.90
N ILE A 115 -3.85 24.67 3.91
CA ILE A 115 -4.05 26.05 3.46
C ILE A 115 -4.88 26.82 4.49
N GLY A 116 -4.86 28.14 4.39
CA GLY A 116 -5.70 29.01 5.21
C GLY A 116 -5.36 28.97 6.71
N THR A 117 -6.33 29.40 7.52
CA THR A 117 -6.24 29.45 8.98
C THR A 117 -7.43 28.74 9.61
N GLN A 118 -7.28 28.28 10.85
CA GLN A 118 -8.37 27.62 11.56
C GLN A 118 -9.55 28.58 11.79
N VAL A 119 -10.76 28.10 11.54
CA VAL A 119 -12.00 28.83 11.85
C VAL A 119 -12.14 29.06 13.37
N PRO A 120 -12.66 30.22 13.82
CA PRO A 120 -12.89 30.48 15.24
C PRO A 120 -13.73 29.38 15.92
N GLY A 121 -13.36 29.01 17.15
CA GLY A 121 -14.03 27.95 17.91
C GLY A 121 -13.69 26.53 17.44
N GLY A 122 -12.76 26.38 16.49
CA GLY A 122 -12.14 25.09 16.19
C GLY A 122 -11.36 24.55 17.41
N PRO A 123 -11.30 23.23 17.63
CA PRO A 123 -10.53 22.67 18.73
C PRO A 123 -9.04 22.98 18.58
N GLY A 124 -8.33 23.28 19.68
CA GLY A 124 -6.90 23.64 19.62
C GLY A 124 -5.99 22.56 19.02
N TRP A 125 -6.40 21.29 19.09
CA TRP A 125 -5.69 20.16 18.47
C TRP A 125 -5.93 20.03 16.96
N ALA A 126 -6.89 20.78 16.39
CA ALA A 126 -7.35 20.65 15.02
C ALA A 126 -6.74 21.69 14.06
N VAL A 127 -5.69 22.41 14.48
CA VAL A 127 -4.93 23.28 13.57
C VAL A 127 -4.22 22.38 12.55
N ARG A 128 -4.45 22.61 11.25
CA ARG A 128 -3.86 21.81 10.17
C ARG A 128 -4.06 20.30 10.38
N ASN A 129 -5.32 19.94 10.57
CA ASN A 129 -5.75 18.58 10.88
C ASN A 129 -6.79 18.12 9.87
N SER A 130 -6.59 16.93 9.32
CA SER A 130 -7.51 16.23 8.43
C SER A 130 -7.20 14.73 8.50
N GLY A 131 -7.91 13.91 7.74
CA GLY A 131 -7.68 12.48 7.72
C GLY A 131 -8.32 11.79 6.51
N LEU A 132 -7.76 10.65 6.13
CA LEU A 132 -8.44 9.72 5.24
C LEU A 132 -9.23 8.71 6.08
N MET A 133 -10.56 8.76 5.99
CA MET A 133 -11.45 7.79 6.63
C MET A 133 -11.53 6.53 5.77
N LEU A 134 -11.03 5.41 6.30
CA LEU A 134 -10.90 4.13 5.62
C LEU A 134 -11.85 3.10 6.23
N HIS A 135 -12.44 2.25 5.40
CA HIS A 135 -13.40 1.22 5.85
C HIS A 135 -14.49 1.78 6.78
N GLY A 136 -15.18 2.81 6.29
CA GLY A 136 -16.15 3.56 7.07
C GLY A 136 -17.61 3.19 6.83
N GLN A 137 -18.47 3.66 7.73
CA GLN A 137 -19.92 3.77 7.53
C GLN A 137 -20.29 4.52 6.24
N THR A 138 -21.52 4.32 5.74
CA THR A 138 -22.06 5.18 4.67
C THR A 138 -22.55 6.51 5.25
N PRO A 139 -22.53 7.62 4.48
CA PRO A 139 -22.98 8.92 4.98
C PRO A 139 -24.45 8.91 5.43
N GLU A 140 -25.31 8.10 4.82
CA GLU A 140 -26.74 7.98 5.16
C GLU A 140 -26.96 7.25 6.49
N SER A 141 -26.01 6.41 6.89
CA SER A 141 -26.09 5.64 8.14
C SER A 141 -25.53 6.40 9.35
N MET A 142 -24.79 7.48 9.11
CA MET A 142 -24.36 8.38 10.18
C MET A 142 -25.56 9.15 10.75
N THR A 143 -25.60 9.33 12.07
CA THR A 143 -26.65 10.16 12.66
C THR A 143 -26.45 11.64 12.28
N LEU A 144 -27.49 12.46 12.52
CA LEU A 144 -27.43 13.88 12.23
C LEU A 144 -26.22 14.55 12.92
N ASP A 145 -26.03 14.24 14.20
CA ASP A 145 -25.06 14.88 15.09
C ASP A 145 -23.82 14.02 15.40
N GLN A 146 -23.58 12.96 14.62
CA GLN A 146 -22.38 12.14 14.73
C GLN A 146 -21.15 12.91 14.24
N ASP A 147 -20.11 12.94 15.07
CA ASP A 147 -18.89 13.71 14.81
C ASP A 147 -18.03 13.07 13.72
N PHE A 148 -17.83 11.75 13.77
CA PHE A 148 -16.97 11.00 12.85
C PHE A 148 -17.66 9.71 12.37
N PRO A 149 -17.45 9.27 11.12
CA PRO A 149 -17.91 7.97 10.69
C PRO A 149 -17.20 6.89 11.51
N ALA A 150 -17.92 5.81 11.84
CA ALA A 150 -17.28 4.60 12.35
C ALA A 150 -16.34 4.07 11.26
N SER A 151 -15.04 4.27 11.42
CA SER A 151 -14.00 4.07 10.40
C SER A 151 -12.60 3.98 11.03
N ILE A 152 -11.61 3.63 10.23
CA ILE A 152 -10.19 3.75 10.56
C ILE A 152 -9.68 5.07 9.96
N GLU A 153 -9.01 5.89 10.76
CA GLU A 153 -8.46 7.16 10.27
C GLU A 153 -6.95 7.03 10.00
N ALA A 154 -6.53 7.35 8.77
CA ALA A 154 -5.15 7.68 8.48
C ALA A 154 -4.96 9.19 8.62
N GLN A 155 -4.40 9.59 9.76
CA GLN A 155 -4.28 10.99 10.18
C GLN A 155 -3.36 11.80 9.25
N LEU A 156 -3.80 13.02 8.91
CA LEU A 156 -3.01 14.04 8.23
C LEU A 156 -2.82 15.24 9.17
N LEU A 157 -1.57 15.51 9.55
CA LEU A 157 -1.18 16.60 10.46
C LEU A 157 -0.01 17.39 9.86
N GLY A 158 0.08 18.69 10.16
CA GLY A 158 1.20 19.54 9.71
C GLY A 158 1.27 20.91 10.36
#